data_AF-A0A1Y0RL96-F1
#
_entry.id   AF-A0A1Y0RL96-F1
#
_cell.length_a   1.000
_cell.length_b   1.000
_cell.length_c   1.000
_cell.angle_alpha   90.00
_cell.angle_beta   90.00
_cell.angle_gamma   90.00
#
_symmetry.space_group_name_H-M   'P 1'
#
loop_
_entity.id
_entity.type
_entity.pdbx_description
1 polymer ?
#
loop_
_entity_poly.entity_id
_entity_poly.type
_entity_poly.pdbx_seq_one_letter_code
_entity_poly.pdbx_strand_id
1 'polypeptide(L)'
;MTNSFPYLPTAEILHWLAAGQLANRLHRSMRLWVLLNKLYSEEHWASSLPKIFTYAQLRDRLFSPTHSRSDKLSASQVVNSCQDLSCICHKSLQDWVFHTDTYLSKSEWQQAVVQLTGISTTDLEQQLQQYPFATVHRSIREDLKYLTQQGWLVAHSQGQYSCRPFQELPTPPTAISPAPNFAQLSVPQTWELLRVLESISFVQPNLEVVVRDLWEQVTDIATPSHKLKTEPQQRIFIHLDYILSDEMQDRVDTHQEQIEQLWHRPPGGVVQFEYWLASEERKVNVTVYPVCLHYLRRAKYLSAYGIDPQGKIDWHNYRLDRIASPHLQVLAWGDPSVPKPLKELWRTGQLPQPEEVKQHLDTAWGFNFYLKRELLILRFPPAFARWYVDDTVRHPTFQPVDYEQLPKLIATSVLSPVEQKQLLEIIKQRDKNDRYYQAWIRTGDINVLMRLRDWRPNGEVIAPLSVRHRLKEEAIQELSNYQI
;
A
#
# COMPACT_ATOMS: atom_id res chain seq x y z
N MET A 1 -11.86 -22.78 -34.39
CA MET A 1 -10.96 -22.10 -33.43
C MET A 1 -11.32 -22.63 -32.07
N THR A 2 -10.42 -23.37 -31.43
CA THR A 2 -10.66 -24.00 -30.13
C THR A 2 -10.76 -22.91 -29.06
N ASN A 3 -11.94 -22.76 -28.44
CA ASN A 3 -12.17 -21.82 -27.33
C ASN A 3 -11.57 -22.38 -26.03
N SER A 4 -10.24 -22.50 -25.97
CA SER A 4 -9.53 -23.04 -24.81
C SER A 4 -8.70 -21.97 -24.11
N PHE A 5 -8.57 -22.05 -22.78
CA PHE A 5 -7.63 -21.20 -22.03
C PHE A 5 -6.21 -21.39 -22.59
N PRO A 6 -5.60 -20.35 -23.19
CA PRO A 6 -4.46 -20.52 -24.07
C PRO A 6 -3.12 -20.43 -23.34
N TYR A 7 -3.12 -20.23 -22.02
CA TYR A 7 -1.94 -19.89 -21.27
C TYR A 7 -1.33 -21.11 -20.58
N LEU A 8 -0.09 -21.43 -20.93
CA LEU A 8 0.75 -22.37 -20.19
C LEU A 8 1.09 -21.79 -18.80
N PRO A 9 1.46 -22.62 -17.81
CA PRO A 9 1.83 -22.14 -16.48
C PRO A 9 3.25 -21.57 -16.47
N THR A 10 3.58 -20.66 -17.39
CA THR A 10 4.89 -20.00 -17.42
C THR A 10 5.04 -19.09 -16.21
N ALA A 11 6.29 -18.72 -15.90
CA ALA A 11 6.57 -17.87 -14.76
C ALA A 11 5.83 -16.51 -14.85
N GLU A 12 5.73 -15.94 -16.05
CA GLU A 12 5.03 -14.68 -16.33
C GLU A 12 3.52 -14.81 -16.13
N ILE A 13 2.93 -15.91 -16.60
CA ILE A 13 1.48 -16.17 -16.45
C ILE A 13 1.14 -16.38 -14.97
N LEU A 14 1.94 -17.16 -14.25
CA LEU A 14 1.72 -17.36 -12.82
C LEU A 14 1.95 -16.07 -12.03
N HIS A 15 2.89 -15.23 -12.46
CA HIS A 15 3.15 -13.92 -11.88
C HIS A 15 2.00 -12.95 -12.10
N TRP A 16 1.43 -12.95 -13.29
CA TRP A 16 0.21 -12.21 -13.57
C TRP A 16 -0.98 -12.70 -12.74
N LEU A 17 -1.18 -14.01 -12.65
CA LEU A 17 -2.23 -14.61 -11.80
C LEU A 17 -1.98 -14.35 -10.30
N ALA A 18 -0.73 -14.08 -9.90
CA ALA A 18 -0.36 -13.66 -8.55
C ALA A 18 -0.54 -12.17 -8.29
N ALA A 19 -0.95 -11.38 -9.30
CA ALA A 19 -0.88 -9.92 -9.29
C ALA A 19 0.51 -9.38 -8.91
N GLY A 20 1.57 -10.01 -9.41
CA GLY A 20 2.96 -9.60 -9.16
C GLY A 20 3.62 -10.24 -7.93
N GLN A 21 2.88 -10.96 -7.10
CA GLN A 21 3.38 -11.52 -5.83
C GLN A 21 3.73 -13.02 -5.93
N LEU A 22 4.31 -13.45 -7.05
CA LEU A 22 4.51 -14.89 -7.31
C LEU A 22 5.36 -15.61 -6.25
N ALA A 23 6.38 -14.96 -5.69
CA ALA A 23 7.21 -15.56 -4.62
C ALA A 23 6.36 -15.97 -3.40
N ASN A 24 5.51 -15.06 -2.94
CA ASN A 24 4.70 -15.23 -1.74
C ASN A 24 3.42 -16.05 -2.00
N ARG A 25 3.01 -16.16 -3.27
CA ARG A 25 1.72 -16.76 -3.67
C ARG A 25 1.87 -17.94 -4.63
N LEU A 26 3.06 -18.52 -4.80
CA LEU A 26 3.34 -19.54 -5.83
C LEU A 26 2.31 -20.68 -5.88
N HIS A 27 1.97 -21.24 -4.73
CA HIS A 27 0.97 -22.31 -4.64
C HIS A 27 -0.44 -21.83 -5.01
N ARG A 28 -0.79 -20.61 -4.60
CA ARG A 28 -2.07 -20.00 -4.94
C ARG A 28 -2.14 -19.73 -6.44
N SER A 29 -1.10 -19.15 -7.03
CA SER A 29 -1.00 -18.90 -8.47
C SER A 29 -1.17 -20.19 -9.27
N MET A 30 -0.56 -21.28 -8.81
CA MET A 30 -0.78 -22.58 -9.43
C MET A 30 -2.21 -23.07 -9.29
N ARG A 31 -2.82 -22.97 -8.10
CA ARG A 31 -4.23 -23.35 -7.93
C ARG A 31 -5.15 -22.56 -8.85
N LEU A 32 -4.92 -21.25 -8.98
CA LEU A 32 -5.67 -20.38 -9.88
C LEU A 32 -5.51 -20.83 -11.34
N TRP A 33 -4.27 -21.08 -11.78
CA TRP A 33 -4.00 -21.60 -13.13
C TRP A 33 -4.72 -22.92 -13.39
N VAL A 34 -4.62 -23.89 -12.46
CA VAL A 34 -5.31 -25.19 -12.60
C VAL A 34 -6.82 -25.03 -12.66
N LEU A 35 -7.41 -24.20 -11.80
CA LEU A 35 -8.84 -23.92 -11.83
C LEU A 35 -9.28 -23.33 -13.16
N LEU A 36 -8.53 -22.36 -13.70
CA LEU A 36 -8.81 -21.75 -14.99
C LEU A 36 -8.65 -22.75 -16.13
N ASN A 37 -7.57 -23.53 -16.13
CA ASN A 37 -7.34 -24.58 -17.13
C ASN A 37 -8.48 -25.62 -17.12
N LYS A 38 -8.96 -26.06 -15.96
CA LYS A 38 -10.08 -27.01 -15.87
C LYS A 38 -11.43 -26.42 -16.31
N LEU A 39 -11.68 -25.15 -15.98
CA LEU A 39 -12.93 -24.48 -16.33
C LEU A 39 -13.01 -24.13 -17.81
N TYR A 40 -11.87 -23.80 -18.44
CA TYR A 40 -11.82 -23.17 -19.76
C TYR A 40 -11.02 -23.95 -20.84
N SER A 41 -10.24 -24.98 -20.53
CA SER A 41 -9.49 -25.81 -21.53
C SER A 41 -10.23 -27.10 -21.89
N GLU A 42 -9.68 -28.01 -22.69
CA GLU A 42 -10.34 -29.17 -23.33
C GLU A 42 -11.28 -30.03 -22.44
N GLU A 43 -11.06 -30.12 -21.13
CA GLU A 43 -12.01 -30.78 -20.20
C GLU A 43 -13.35 -30.02 -20.04
N HIS A 44 -13.36 -28.73 -20.40
CA HIS A 44 -14.46 -27.77 -20.43
C HIS A 44 -15.44 -28.01 -19.28
N TRP A 45 -14.96 -27.94 -18.04
CA TRP A 45 -15.86 -28.15 -16.89
C TRP A 45 -17.01 -27.13 -16.90
N ALA A 46 -16.86 -25.96 -17.52
CA ALA A 46 -17.95 -25.03 -17.76
C ALA A 46 -19.15 -25.61 -18.54
N SER A 47 -18.92 -26.62 -19.39
CA SER A 47 -19.99 -27.28 -20.16
C SER A 47 -20.70 -28.39 -19.38
N SER A 48 -20.04 -28.94 -18.36
CA SER A 48 -20.54 -30.08 -17.58
C SER A 48 -20.91 -29.73 -16.13
N LEU A 49 -20.45 -28.58 -15.63
CA LEU A 49 -21.03 -27.91 -14.48
C LEU A 49 -22.31 -27.18 -14.90
N PRO A 50 -23.24 -26.94 -13.97
CA PRO A 50 -24.37 -26.05 -14.26
C PRO A 50 -23.85 -24.66 -14.66
N LYS A 51 -24.61 -23.96 -15.51
CA LYS A 51 -24.30 -22.59 -15.97
C LYS A 51 -23.95 -21.65 -14.80
N ILE A 52 -24.59 -21.87 -13.66
CA ILE A 52 -24.28 -21.25 -12.37
C ILE A 52 -23.97 -22.38 -11.38
N PHE A 53 -22.73 -22.46 -10.91
CA PHE A 53 -22.25 -23.54 -10.04
C PHE A 53 -21.82 -23.01 -8.67
N THR A 54 -21.84 -23.88 -7.67
CA THR A 54 -21.38 -23.60 -6.30
C THR A 54 -20.00 -24.19 -6.06
N TYR A 55 -19.36 -23.75 -4.98
CA TYR A 55 -18.14 -24.39 -4.51
C TYR A 55 -18.28 -25.91 -4.31
N ALA A 56 -19.42 -26.37 -3.77
CA ALA A 56 -19.63 -27.81 -3.54
C ALA A 56 -19.59 -28.62 -4.85
N GLN A 57 -20.22 -28.10 -5.90
CA GLN A 57 -20.23 -28.73 -7.22
C GLN A 57 -18.85 -28.74 -7.88
N LEU A 58 -18.07 -27.66 -7.72
CA LEU A 58 -16.68 -27.63 -8.17
C LEU A 58 -15.81 -28.58 -7.35
N ARG A 59 -15.93 -28.57 -6.02
CA ARG A 59 -15.17 -29.42 -5.09
C ARG A 59 -15.35 -30.90 -5.43
N ASP A 60 -16.58 -31.34 -5.66
CA ASP A 60 -16.88 -32.75 -5.92
C ASP A 60 -16.36 -33.23 -7.29
N ARG A 61 -15.92 -32.32 -8.16
CA ARG A 61 -15.13 -32.64 -9.36
C ARG A 61 -13.63 -32.52 -9.15
N LEU A 62 -13.23 -31.56 -8.32
CA LEU A 62 -11.83 -31.24 -8.08
C LEU A 62 -11.13 -32.28 -7.21
N PHE A 63 -11.83 -32.80 -6.19
CA PHE A 63 -11.28 -33.73 -5.21
C PHE A 63 -11.98 -35.10 -5.27
N SER A 64 -11.24 -36.14 -4.92
CA SER A 64 -11.78 -37.48 -4.72
C SER A 64 -12.81 -37.52 -3.58
N PRO A 65 -13.81 -38.42 -3.61
CA PRO A 65 -14.75 -38.61 -2.50
C PRO A 65 -14.10 -38.91 -1.15
N THR A 66 -12.88 -39.47 -1.14
CA THR A 66 -12.12 -39.74 0.09
C THR A 66 -11.36 -38.52 0.62
N HIS A 67 -11.43 -37.37 -0.03
CA HIS A 67 -10.80 -36.14 0.43
C HIS A 67 -11.58 -35.53 1.60
N SER A 68 -10.87 -35.20 2.68
CA SER A 68 -11.47 -34.67 3.90
C SER A 68 -12.16 -33.33 3.65
N ARG A 69 -13.40 -33.18 4.14
CA ARG A 69 -14.17 -31.93 4.06
C ARG A 69 -13.88 -30.91 5.17
N SER A 70 -12.88 -31.19 6.01
CA SER A 70 -12.57 -30.39 7.20
C SER A 70 -11.75 -29.14 6.85
N ASP A 71 -12.17 -27.99 7.38
CA ASP A 71 -11.42 -26.72 7.31
C ASP A 71 -10.36 -26.59 8.42
N LYS A 72 -10.11 -27.64 9.23
CA LYS A 72 -9.22 -27.58 10.41
C LYS A 72 -7.92 -28.37 10.27
N LEU A 73 -7.66 -28.97 9.10
CA LEU A 73 -6.51 -29.84 8.87
C LEU A 73 -5.34 -29.05 8.26
N SER A 74 -4.11 -29.37 8.69
CA SER A 74 -2.90 -28.92 8.01
C SER A 74 -2.71 -29.62 6.67
N ALA A 75 -1.83 -29.10 5.80
CA ALA A 75 -1.54 -29.70 4.49
C ALA A 75 -1.09 -31.17 4.61
N SER A 76 -0.21 -31.49 5.56
CA SER A 76 0.25 -32.85 5.82
C SER A 76 -0.88 -33.77 6.31
N GLN A 77 -1.80 -33.25 7.13
CA GLN A 77 -2.96 -34.00 7.59
C GLN A 77 -3.98 -34.24 6.47
N VAL A 78 -4.18 -33.28 5.56
CA VAL A 78 -5.05 -33.44 4.38
C VAL A 78 -4.52 -34.54 3.47
N VAL A 79 -3.22 -34.54 3.15
CA VAL A 79 -2.58 -35.57 2.32
C VAL A 79 -2.68 -36.94 2.99
N ASN A 80 -2.30 -37.06 4.26
CA ASN A 80 -2.28 -38.34 4.97
C ASN A 80 -3.68 -38.94 5.20
N SER A 81 -4.71 -38.10 5.27
CA SER A 81 -6.10 -38.55 5.46
C SER A 81 -6.81 -38.91 4.15
N CYS A 82 -6.29 -38.50 2.99
CA CYS A 82 -6.88 -38.78 1.69
C CYS A 82 -6.35 -40.11 1.12
N GLN A 83 -7.19 -41.14 1.14
CA GLN A 83 -6.80 -42.51 0.74
C GLN A 83 -6.59 -42.68 -0.78
N ASP A 84 -7.17 -41.81 -1.60
CA ASP A 84 -7.05 -41.85 -3.04
C ASP A 84 -5.83 -41.04 -3.52
N LEU A 85 -4.76 -41.74 -3.90
CA LEU A 85 -3.53 -41.15 -4.42
C LEU A 85 -3.69 -40.43 -5.77
N SER A 86 -4.79 -40.67 -6.49
CA SER A 86 -5.10 -39.93 -7.73
C SER A 86 -5.77 -38.57 -7.46
N CYS A 87 -6.16 -38.31 -6.21
CA CYS A 87 -6.75 -37.04 -5.81
C CYS A 87 -5.78 -35.88 -6.07
N ILE A 88 -6.33 -34.75 -6.50
CA ILE A 88 -5.56 -33.55 -6.84
C ILE A 88 -4.69 -33.03 -5.70
N CYS A 89 -5.03 -33.35 -4.44
CA CYS A 89 -4.25 -32.96 -3.27
C CYS A 89 -2.90 -33.70 -3.15
N HIS A 90 -2.68 -34.76 -3.92
CA HIS A 90 -1.42 -35.50 -4.01
C HIS A 90 -0.55 -35.07 -5.20
N LYS A 91 -1.03 -34.14 -6.04
CA LYS A 91 -0.22 -33.60 -7.15
C LYS A 91 0.66 -32.46 -6.66
N SER A 92 1.97 -32.62 -6.78
CA SER A 92 2.94 -31.60 -6.41
C SER A 92 2.88 -30.41 -7.37
N LEU A 93 3.46 -29.29 -6.96
CA LEU A 93 3.62 -28.12 -7.83
C LEU A 93 4.44 -28.50 -9.08
N GLN A 94 5.48 -29.31 -8.92
CA GLN A 94 6.28 -29.83 -10.03
C GLN A 94 5.43 -30.62 -11.05
N ASP A 95 4.51 -31.47 -10.57
CA ASP A 95 3.65 -32.28 -11.45
C ASP A 95 2.70 -31.42 -12.30
N TRP A 96 2.30 -30.24 -11.78
CA TRP A 96 1.47 -29.30 -12.51
C TRP A 96 2.23 -28.51 -13.56
N VAL A 97 3.39 -27.99 -13.20
CA VAL A 97 4.19 -27.15 -14.11
C VAL A 97 4.73 -27.99 -15.27
N PHE A 98 5.26 -29.18 -14.98
CA PHE A 98 5.99 -30.01 -15.93
C PHE A 98 5.18 -31.23 -16.39
N HIS A 99 3.85 -31.10 -16.40
CA HIS A 99 2.98 -32.12 -17.00
C HIS A 99 3.35 -32.34 -18.48
N THR A 100 3.13 -33.55 -19.00
CA THR A 100 3.59 -33.99 -20.33
C THR A 100 3.13 -33.10 -21.48
N ASP A 101 2.09 -32.30 -21.28
CA ASP A 101 1.46 -31.43 -22.29
C ASP A 101 1.95 -29.97 -22.24
N THR A 102 2.73 -29.57 -21.23
CA THR A 102 3.22 -28.17 -21.12
C THR A 102 4.51 -27.94 -21.90
N TYR A 103 5.30 -28.99 -22.16
CA TYR A 103 6.61 -28.94 -22.82
C TYR A 103 7.59 -27.89 -22.25
N LEU A 104 7.39 -27.49 -20.99
CA LEU A 104 8.24 -26.50 -20.32
C LEU A 104 9.53 -27.17 -19.83
N SER A 105 10.68 -26.55 -20.15
CA SER A 105 11.96 -26.97 -19.57
C SER A 105 12.01 -26.64 -18.10
N LYS A 106 12.33 -27.64 -17.26
CA LYS A 106 12.43 -27.47 -15.81
C LYS A 106 13.45 -26.41 -15.42
N SER A 107 14.63 -26.43 -16.04
CA SER A 107 15.68 -25.46 -15.76
C SER A 107 15.31 -24.05 -16.19
N GLU A 108 14.74 -23.88 -17.39
CA GLU A 108 14.39 -22.55 -17.91
C GLU A 108 13.22 -21.94 -17.12
N TRP A 109 12.23 -22.76 -16.74
CA TRP A 109 11.12 -22.28 -15.92
C TRP A 109 11.57 -21.90 -14.52
N GLN A 110 12.42 -22.72 -13.88
CA GLN A 110 12.98 -22.39 -12.57
C GLN A 110 13.80 -21.11 -12.63
N GLN A 111 14.64 -20.94 -13.66
CA GLN A 111 15.39 -19.70 -13.89
C GLN A 111 14.44 -18.51 -14.08
N ALA A 112 13.38 -18.65 -14.86
CA ALA A 112 12.41 -17.57 -15.07
C ALA A 112 11.66 -17.19 -13.78
N VAL A 113 11.28 -18.16 -12.94
CA VAL A 113 10.66 -17.88 -11.63
C VAL A 113 11.66 -17.23 -10.67
N VAL A 114 12.90 -17.72 -10.62
CA VAL A 114 13.95 -17.09 -9.81
C VAL A 114 14.23 -15.67 -10.31
N GLN A 115 14.30 -15.42 -11.60
CA GLN A 115 14.48 -14.07 -12.13
C GLN A 115 13.29 -13.15 -11.80
N LEU A 116 12.05 -13.61 -12.01
CA LEU A 116 10.85 -12.79 -11.79
C LEU A 116 10.54 -12.54 -10.31
N THR A 117 10.87 -13.48 -9.43
CA THR A 117 10.36 -13.49 -8.04
C THR A 117 11.43 -13.75 -7.00
N GLY A 118 12.57 -14.27 -7.44
CA GLY A 118 13.75 -14.79 -6.73
C GLY A 118 13.65 -15.01 -5.24
N ILE A 119 12.62 -15.78 -4.97
CA ILE A 119 12.78 -16.98 -4.21
C ILE A 119 14.14 -17.67 -4.52
N SER A 120 14.85 -18.10 -3.48
CA SER A 120 16.10 -18.82 -3.69
C SER A 120 15.86 -20.13 -4.45
N THR A 121 16.84 -20.61 -5.20
CA THR A 121 16.72 -21.90 -5.91
C THR A 121 16.36 -23.04 -4.94
N THR A 122 16.94 -23.03 -3.74
CA THR A 122 16.64 -24.02 -2.69
C THR A 122 15.19 -23.92 -2.21
N ASP A 123 14.69 -22.71 -1.94
CA ASP A 123 13.30 -22.52 -1.49
C ASP A 123 12.31 -22.87 -2.60
N LEU A 124 12.63 -22.53 -3.85
CA LEU A 124 11.82 -22.90 -5.01
C LEU A 124 11.78 -24.41 -5.19
N GLU A 125 12.91 -25.10 -5.06
CA GLU A 125 12.96 -26.57 -5.08
C GLU A 125 12.12 -27.19 -3.97
N GLN A 126 12.15 -26.62 -2.75
CA GLN A 126 11.28 -27.05 -1.66
C GLN A 126 9.81 -26.84 -1.99
N GLN A 127 9.42 -25.68 -2.52
CA GLN A 127 8.03 -25.40 -2.91
C GLN A 127 7.56 -26.29 -4.07
N LEU A 128 8.44 -26.63 -5.01
CA LEU A 128 8.14 -27.55 -6.12
C LEU A 128 7.71 -28.94 -5.63
N GLN A 129 8.22 -29.40 -4.48
CA GLN A 129 7.84 -30.68 -3.87
C GLN A 129 6.53 -30.62 -3.07
N GLN A 130 5.99 -29.43 -2.81
CA GLN A 130 4.77 -29.28 -2.03
C GLN A 130 3.51 -29.39 -2.91
N TYR A 131 2.37 -29.63 -2.26
CA TYR A 131 1.09 -29.93 -2.91
C TYR A 131 0.14 -28.72 -2.86
N PRO A 132 -0.07 -27.97 -3.96
CA PRO A 132 -0.85 -26.72 -3.92
C PRO A 132 -2.29 -26.90 -3.43
N PHE A 133 -2.89 -28.06 -3.71
CA PHE A 133 -4.27 -28.42 -3.34
C PHE A 133 -4.38 -29.22 -2.05
N ALA A 134 -3.28 -29.51 -1.35
CA ALA A 134 -3.32 -29.96 0.05
C ALA A 134 -3.60 -28.77 0.97
N THR A 135 -4.77 -28.15 0.80
CA THR A 135 -5.19 -26.95 1.53
C THR A 135 -6.63 -27.11 1.98
N VAL A 136 -7.06 -26.26 2.92
CA VAL A 136 -8.43 -26.27 3.41
C VAL A 136 -9.42 -25.74 2.36
N HIS A 137 -10.67 -26.22 2.41
CA HIS A 137 -11.71 -25.79 1.47
C HIS A 137 -11.99 -24.29 1.50
N ARG A 138 -11.72 -23.62 2.62
CA ARG A 138 -11.71 -22.15 2.71
C ARG A 138 -10.77 -21.50 1.69
N SER A 139 -9.54 -22.00 1.53
CA SER A 139 -8.57 -21.44 0.60
C SER A 139 -9.08 -21.47 -0.85
N ILE A 140 -9.67 -22.59 -1.27
CA ILE A 140 -10.21 -22.72 -2.62
C ILE A 140 -11.44 -21.80 -2.83
N ARG A 141 -12.26 -21.61 -1.79
CA ARG A 141 -13.35 -20.62 -1.85
C ARG A 141 -12.83 -19.20 -2.02
N GLU A 142 -11.75 -18.84 -1.33
CA GLU A 142 -11.08 -17.54 -1.51
C GLU A 142 -10.43 -17.42 -2.90
N ASP A 143 -9.95 -18.52 -3.48
CA ASP A 143 -9.44 -18.53 -4.86
C ASP A 143 -10.56 -18.26 -5.88
N LEU A 144 -11.76 -18.81 -5.69
CA LEU A 144 -12.92 -18.49 -6.56
C LEU A 144 -13.38 -17.03 -6.46
N LYS A 145 -13.35 -16.47 -5.25
CA LYS A 145 -13.61 -15.03 -5.05
C LYS A 145 -12.54 -14.19 -5.76
N TYR A 146 -11.28 -14.58 -5.65
CA TYR A 146 -10.19 -13.91 -6.32
C TYR A 146 -10.30 -13.98 -7.84
N LEU A 147 -10.62 -15.15 -8.41
CA LEU A 147 -10.91 -15.28 -9.84
C LEU A 147 -12.08 -14.42 -10.30
N THR A 148 -13.07 -14.17 -9.43
CA THR A 148 -14.15 -13.21 -9.70
C THR A 148 -13.61 -11.77 -9.76
N GLN A 149 -12.79 -11.36 -8.79
CA GLN A 149 -12.18 -10.02 -8.74
C GLN A 149 -11.26 -9.75 -9.94
N GLN A 150 -10.53 -10.76 -10.37
CA GLN A 150 -9.65 -10.71 -11.55
C GLN A 150 -10.42 -10.77 -12.88
N GLY A 151 -11.75 -10.93 -12.85
CA GLY A 151 -12.57 -10.91 -14.06
C GLY A 151 -12.65 -12.24 -14.79
N TRP A 152 -12.18 -13.34 -14.21
CA TRP A 152 -12.32 -14.68 -14.80
C TRP A 152 -13.68 -15.30 -14.52
N LEU A 153 -14.29 -15.02 -13.37
CA LEU A 153 -15.61 -15.54 -12.99
C LEU A 153 -16.60 -14.40 -12.72
N VAL A 154 -17.89 -14.72 -12.73
CA VAL A 154 -18.95 -13.85 -12.25
C VAL A 154 -19.52 -14.47 -10.97
N ALA A 155 -19.49 -13.72 -9.87
CA ALA A 155 -20.18 -14.13 -8.64
C ALA A 155 -21.66 -13.76 -8.72
N HIS A 156 -22.50 -14.67 -8.25
CA HIS A 156 -23.94 -14.49 -8.06
C HIS A 156 -24.27 -14.53 -6.56
N SER A 157 -25.56 -14.49 -6.21
CA SER A 157 -26.01 -14.63 -4.82
C SER A 157 -25.54 -15.95 -4.18
N GLN A 158 -25.23 -15.93 -2.88
CA GLN A 158 -25.01 -17.14 -2.07
C GLN A 158 -23.84 -18.06 -2.50
N GLY A 159 -22.69 -17.50 -2.90
CA GLY A 159 -21.49 -18.30 -3.19
C GLY A 159 -21.60 -19.15 -4.47
N GLN A 160 -22.41 -18.67 -5.40
CA GLN A 160 -22.58 -19.19 -6.75
C GLN A 160 -21.69 -18.43 -7.74
N TYR A 161 -21.22 -19.12 -8.76
CA TYR A 161 -20.28 -18.60 -9.76
C TYR A 161 -20.70 -19.05 -11.17
N SER A 162 -20.36 -18.25 -12.18
CA SER A 162 -20.41 -18.68 -13.58
C SER A 162 -19.13 -18.26 -14.30
N CYS A 163 -18.73 -19.04 -15.30
CA CYS A 163 -17.62 -18.67 -16.18
C CYS A 163 -18.00 -17.46 -17.04
N ARG A 164 -17.04 -16.58 -17.31
CA ARG A 164 -17.19 -15.53 -18.32
C ARG A 164 -17.05 -16.10 -19.74
N PRO A 165 -17.71 -15.49 -20.74
CA PRO A 165 -17.45 -15.82 -22.13
C PRO A 165 -15.98 -15.59 -22.50
N PHE A 166 -15.44 -16.42 -23.41
CA PHE A 166 -14.03 -16.36 -23.82
C PHE A 166 -13.58 -14.96 -24.31
N GLN A 167 -14.50 -14.23 -24.95
CA GLN A 167 -14.28 -12.89 -25.50
C GLN A 167 -14.10 -11.81 -24.42
N GLU A 168 -14.54 -12.08 -23.18
CA GLU A 168 -14.44 -11.17 -22.05
C GLU A 168 -13.33 -11.57 -21.06
N LEU A 169 -12.53 -12.60 -21.39
CA LEU A 169 -11.49 -13.05 -20.49
C LEU A 169 -10.35 -12.03 -20.41
N PRO A 170 -9.76 -11.84 -19.22
CA PRO A 170 -8.57 -11.04 -19.06
C PRO A 170 -7.43 -11.51 -19.97
N THR A 171 -6.65 -10.55 -20.50
CA THR A 171 -5.41 -10.82 -21.22
C THR A 171 -4.21 -10.37 -20.39
N PRO A 172 -3.09 -11.10 -20.41
CA PRO A 172 -1.88 -10.67 -19.73
C PRO A 172 -1.40 -9.32 -20.31
N PRO A 173 -0.83 -8.44 -19.49
CA PRO A 173 -0.32 -7.15 -19.94
C PRO A 173 0.78 -7.34 -21.00
N THR A 174 0.69 -6.58 -22.10
CA THR A 174 1.55 -6.73 -23.29
C THR A 174 2.99 -6.24 -23.08
N ALA A 175 3.29 -5.63 -21.94
CA ALA A 175 4.62 -5.18 -21.56
C ALA A 175 4.91 -5.62 -20.12
N ILE A 176 5.72 -6.67 -19.98
CA ILE A 176 6.55 -6.82 -18.79
C ILE A 176 7.57 -5.69 -18.93
N SER A 177 7.48 -4.67 -18.07
CA SER A 177 8.53 -3.64 -18.03
C SER A 177 9.88 -4.35 -17.94
N PRO A 178 10.84 -4.07 -18.83
CA PRO A 178 12.16 -4.68 -18.73
C PRO A 178 12.69 -4.40 -17.33
N ALA A 179 13.20 -5.44 -16.67
CA ALA A 179 13.82 -5.29 -15.36
C ALA A 179 14.82 -4.12 -15.42
N PRO A 180 14.84 -3.23 -14.42
CA PRO A 180 15.79 -2.14 -14.40
C PRO A 180 17.22 -2.69 -14.54
N ASN A 181 17.92 -2.28 -15.59
CA ASN A 181 19.27 -2.78 -15.87
C ASN A 181 20.27 -2.06 -14.95
N PHE A 182 20.65 -2.72 -13.86
CA PHE A 182 21.63 -2.20 -12.88
C PHE A 182 23.09 -2.45 -13.27
N ALA A 183 23.38 -2.97 -14.47
CA ALA A 183 24.73 -3.34 -14.92
C ALA A 183 25.74 -2.16 -14.92
N GLN A 184 25.29 -0.93 -14.72
CA GLN A 184 26.13 0.27 -14.63
C GLN A 184 26.58 0.63 -13.21
N LEU A 185 26.03 -0.02 -12.16
CA LEU A 185 26.42 0.21 -10.77
C LEU A 185 27.72 -0.54 -10.43
N SER A 186 28.64 0.13 -9.73
CA SER A 186 29.79 -0.53 -9.12
C SER A 186 29.36 -1.35 -7.89
N VAL A 187 30.12 -2.40 -7.55
CA VAL A 187 29.83 -3.27 -6.39
C VAL A 187 29.54 -2.49 -5.08
N PRO A 188 30.30 -1.44 -4.71
CA PRO A 188 29.97 -0.62 -3.54
C PRO A 188 28.62 0.10 -3.66
N GLN A 189 28.29 0.65 -4.83
CA GLN A 189 27.01 1.33 -5.07
C GLN A 189 25.83 0.36 -5.02
N THR A 190 26.01 -0.86 -5.52
CA THR A 190 24.99 -1.92 -5.44
C THR A 190 24.71 -2.29 -3.97
N TRP A 191 25.74 -2.45 -3.13
CA TRP A 191 25.59 -2.69 -1.69
C TRP A 191 24.90 -1.54 -0.94
N GLU A 192 25.21 -0.29 -1.28
CA GLU A 192 24.54 0.87 -0.68
C GLU A 192 23.07 0.94 -1.07
N LEU A 193 22.75 0.75 -2.35
CA LEU A 193 21.38 0.77 -2.85
C LEU A 193 20.54 -0.35 -2.24
N LEU A 194 21.11 -1.56 -2.15
CA LEU A 194 20.47 -2.73 -1.57
C LEU A 194 20.02 -2.49 -0.12
N ARG A 195 20.89 -1.96 0.73
CA ARG A 195 20.56 -1.64 2.13
C ARG A 195 19.48 -0.59 2.26
N VAL A 196 19.49 0.41 1.37
CA VAL A 196 18.46 1.45 1.35
C VAL A 196 17.11 0.85 0.95
N LEU A 197 17.09 0.04 -0.11
CA LEU A 197 15.88 -0.59 -0.63
C LEU A 197 15.27 -1.60 0.35
N GLU A 198 16.10 -2.42 1.01
CA GLU A 198 15.65 -3.32 2.10
C GLU A 198 14.98 -2.55 3.24
N SER A 199 15.50 -1.37 3.56
CA SER A 199 14.96 -0.53 4.63
C SER A 199 13.62 0.13 4.26
N ILE A 200 13.20 0.11 2.98
CA ILE A 200 11.96 0.76 2.50
C ILE A 200 11.01 -0.19 1.76
N SER A 201 11.39 -1.44 1.51
CA SER A 201 10.60 -2.41 0.72
C SER A 201 9.23 -2.69 1.34
N PHE A 202 9.10 -2.61 2.67
CA PHE A 202 7.80 -2.74 3.34
C PHE A 202 6.80 -1.61 2.97
N VAL A 203 7.30 -0.44 2.54
CA VAL A 203 6.47 0.68 2.06
C VAL A 203 5.93 0.40 0.66
N GLN A 204 6.74 -0.27 -0.17
CA GLN A 204 6.48 -0.59 -1.57
C GLN A 204 6.92 -2.04 -1.84
N PRO A 205 6.04 -3.03 -1.65
CA PRO A 205 6.41 -4.45 -1.68
C PRO A 205 7.05 -4.91 -3.00
N ASN A 206 6.76 -4.24 -4.11
CA ASN A 206 7.39 -4.50 -5.40
C ASN A 206 8.91 -4.21 -5.41
N LEU A 207 9.45 -3.45 -4.45
CA LEU A 207 10.89 -3.22 -4.31
C LEU A 207 11.65 -4.46 -3.82
N GLU A 208 11.00 -5.45 -3.23
CA GLU A 208 11.65 -6.72 -2.85
C GLU A 208 12.25 -7.45 -4.07
N VAL A 209 11.64 -7.27 -5.25
CA VAL A 209 12.16 -7.78 -6.53
C VAL A 209 13.49 -7.09 -6.87
N VAL A 210 13.53 -5.77 -6.74
CA VAL A 210 14.72 -4.95 -7.04
C VAL A 210 15.86 -5.22 -6.07
N VAL A 211 15.57 -5.35 -4.77
CA VAL A 211 16.54 -5.69 -3.72
C VAL A 211 17.30 -6.95 -4.08
N ARG A 212 16.59 -7.94 -4.60
CA ARG A 212 17.16 -9.22 -4.95
C ARG A 212 18.00 -9.18 -6.22
N ASP A 213 17.54 -8.50 -7.27
CA ASP A 213 18.32 -8.36 -8.51
C ASP A 213 19.69 -7.72 -8.22
N LEU A 214 19.74 -6.80 -7.24
CA LEU A 214 20.98 -6.20 -6.74
C LEU A 214 21.83 -7.18 -5.94
N TRP A 215 21.22 -8.05 -5.11
CA TRP A 215 21.93 -9.14 -4.42
C TRP A 215 22.63 -10.06 -5.42
N GLU A 216 21.91 -10.51 -6.45
CA GLU A 216 22.44 -11.39 -7.50
C GLU A 216 23.64 -10.77 -8.22
N GLN A 217 23.55 -9.49 -8.58
CA GLN A 217 24.64 -8.76 -9.22
C GLN A 217 25.91 -8.68 -8.35
N VAL A 218 25.77 -8.44 -7.05
CA VAL A 218 26.91 -8.42 -6.12
C VAL A 218 27.56 -9.81 -6.00
N THR A 219 26.75 -10.86 -6.01
CA THR A 219 27.24 -12.24 -5.95
C THR A 219 27.86 -12.73 -7.25
N ASP A 220 27.37 -12.28 -8.42
CA ASP A 220 27.87 -12.69 -9.75
C ASP A 220 29.15 -11.95 -10.17
N ILE A 221 29.37 -10.71 -9.73
CA ILE A 221 30.63 -9.97 -9.98
C ILE A 221 31.82 -10.57 -9.18
N ALA A 222 31.55 -11.45 -8.21
CA ALA A 222 32.56 -12.14 -7.41
C ALA A 222 33.21 -13.30 -8.19
N THR A 223 34.18 -13.00 -9.05
CA THR A 223 35.03 -14.03 -9.68
C THR A 223 35.85 -14.80 -8.61
N PRO A 224 36.19 -16.08 -8.81
CA PRO A 224 36.85 -16.93 -7.80
C PRO A 224 38.22 -16.43 -7.32
N SER A 225 38.83 -15.49 -8.04
CA SER A 225 40.14 -14.89 -7.75
C SER A 225 40.06 -13.64 -6.84
N HIS A 226 38.87 -13.10 -6.59
CA HIS A 226 38.65 -12.08 -5.58
C HIS A 226 37.61 -12.61 -4.59
N LYS A 227 38.09 -13.33 -3.56
CA LYS A 227 37.34 -13.45 -2.30
C LYS A 227 36.80 -12.06 -2.00
N LEU A 228 35.47 -11.87 -1.97
CA LEU A 228 34.87 -10.69 -1.36
C LEU A 228 35.48 -10.61 0.04
N LYS A 229 36.49 -9.75 0.18
CA LYS A 229 37.01 -9.40 1.49
C LYS A 229 35.90 -8.56 2.08
N THR A 230 35.03 -9.25 2.82
CA THR A 230 33.98 -8.72 3.69
C THR A 230 32.91 -7.90 2.97
N GLU A 231 31.64 -8.23 3.23
CA GLU A 231 30.54 -7.28 3.07
C GLU A 231 31.02 -5.90 3.57
N PRO A 232 30.91 -4.83 2.78
CA PRO A 232 31.36 -3.52 3.22
C PRO A 232 30.58 -3.17 4.49
N GLN A 233 31.27 -2.93 5.60
CA GLN A 233 30.65 -2.71 6.90
C GLN A 233 29.47 -1.73 6.82
N GLN A 234 28.30 -2.12 7.34
CA GLN A 234 27.14 -1.21 7.42
C GLN A 234 27.46 -0.05 8.35
N ARG A 235 27.47 1.14 7.77
CA ARG A 235 27.74 2.40 8.48
C ARG A 235 26.54 3.35 8.47
N ILE A 236 25.52 3.04 7.69
CA ILE A 236 24.29 3.82 7.56
C ILE A 236 23.12 2.87 7.81
N PHE A 237 22.24 3.25 8.73
CA PHE A 237 21.03 2.52 9.10
C PHE A 237 19.84 3.44 8.90
N ILE A 238 18.82 2.95 8.19
CA ILE A 238 17.54 3.65 8.05
C ILE A 238 16.54 2.93 8.95
N HIS A 239 16.07 3.61 9.99
CA HIS A 239 15.03 3.10 10.88
C HIS A 239 13.72 3.79 10.56
N LEU A 240 12.78 3.04 9.99
CA LEU A 240 11.40 3.46 9.85
C LEU A 240 10.57 2.69 10.88
N ASP A 241 10.00 3.41 11.84
CA ASP A 241 9.19 2.77 12.87
C ASP A 241 7.86 2.28 12.27
N TYR A 242 7.56 1.01 12.42
CA TYR A 242 6.26 0.42 12.10
C TYR A 242 5.75 -0.31 13.35
N ILE A 243 4.56 0.04 13.84
CA ILE A 243 4.05 -0.43 15.15
C ILE A 243 2.79 -1.30 14.98
N LEU A 244 2.57 -1.83 13.78
CA LEU A 244 1.43 -2.71 13.53
C LEU A 244 1.84 -4.16 13.83
N SER A 245 0.90 -4.96 14.31
CA SER A 245 1.08 -6.42 14.37
C SER A 245 1.11 -7.00 12.96
N ASP A 246 1.70 -8.19 12.79
CA ASP A 246 1.78 -8.88 11.51
C ASP A 246 0.41 -9.02 10.82
N GLU A 247 -0.63 -9.41 11.54
CA GLU A 247 -2.01 -9.50 11.01
C GLU A 247 -2.52 -8.16 10.46
N MET A 248 -2.20 -7.07 11.16
CA MET A 248 -2.59 -5.73 10.74
C MET A 248 -1.79 -5.28 9.52
N GLN A 249 -0.52 -5.66 9.43
CA GLN A 249 0.34 -5.39 8.28
C GLN A 249 -0.20 -6.08 7.02
N ASP A 250 -0.49 -7.38 7.09
CA ASP A 250 -1.08 -8.14 5.97
C ASP A 250 -2.36 -7.49 5.46
N ARG A 251 -3.20 -7.00 6.38
CA ARG A 251 -4.44 -6.30 6.04
C ARG A 251 -4.17 -4.98 5.32
N VAL A 252 -3.27 -4.16 5.86
CA VAL A 252 -2.87 -2.89 5.25
C VAL A 252 -2.28 -3.09 3.86
N ASP A 253 -1.45 -4.12 3.68
CA ASP A 253 -0.83 -4.46 2.40
C ASP A 253 -1.88 -4.97 1.40
N THR A 254 -2.88 -5.73 1.88
CA THR A 254 -4.04 -6.12 1.06
C THR A 254 -4.83 -4.89 0.59
N HIS A 255 -5.08 -3.90 1.44
CA HIS A 255 -5.78 -2.67 1.05
C HIS A 255 -4.95 -1.87 0.03
N GLN A 256 -3.64 -1.76 0.23
CA GLN A 256 -2.74 -1.12 -0.73
C GLN A 256 -2.82 -1.81 -2.10
N GLU A 257 -2.71 -3.14 -2.15
CA GLU A 257 -2.81 -3.92 -3.39
C GLU A 257 -4.14 -3.67 -4.11
N GLN A 258 -5.27 -3.64 -3.38
CA GLN A 258 -6.58 -3.37 -3.96
C GLN A 258 -6.68 -1.99 -4.62
N ILE A 259 -6.03 -0.98 -4.03
CA ILE A 259 -5.99 0.38 -4.55
C ILE A 259 -5.07 0.47 -5.77
N GLU A 260 -3.91 -0.15 -5.74
CA GLU A 260 -2.98 -0.19 -6.87
C GLU A 260 -3.58 -0.92 -8.08
N GLN A 261 -4.25 -2.05 -7.87
CA GLN A 261 -5.01 -2.76 -8.89
C GLN A 261 -6.11 -1.90 -9.52
N LEU A 262 -6.74 -1.03 -8.73
CA LEU A 262 -7.74 -0.10 -9.24
C LEU A 262 -7.12 0.95 -10.18
N TRP A 263 -5.96 1.49 -9.83
CA TRP A 263 -5.26 2.49 -10.66
C TRP A 263 -4.72 1.93 -11.97
N HIS A 264 -4.48 0.63 -12.07
CA HIS A 264 -4.13 -0.03 -13.33
C HIS A 264 -5.26 -0.06 -14.37
N ARG A 265 -6.51 0.22 -13.98
CA ARG A 265 -7.68 0.22 -14.88
C ARG A 265 -8.17 1.66 -15.10
N PRO A 266 -7.65 2.43 -16.07
CA PRO A 266 -8.07 3.83 -16.26
C PRO A 266 -9.57 3.93 -16.60
N PRO A 267 -10.30 4.91 -16.04
CA PRO A 267 -9.84 6.03 -15.20
C PRO A 267 -9.78 5.72 -13.68
N GLY A 268 -9.74 4.45 -13.31
CA GLY A 268 -9.94 3.96 -11.95
C GLY A 268 -11.42 3.80 -11.62
N GLY A 269 -11.72 3.69 -10.32
CA GLY A 269 -13.09 3.60 -9.80
C GLY A 269 -13.24 4.27 -8.46
N VAL A 270 -14.47 4.36 -7.98
CA VAL A 270 -14.77 4.85 -6.63
C VAL A 270 -14.74 3.66 -5.68
N VAL A 271 -14.18 3.83 -4.49
CA VAL A 271 -14.16 2.79 -3.46
C VAL A 271 -15.12 3.13 -2.33
N GLN A 272 -15.75 2.08 -1.81
CA GLN A 272 -16.56 2.13 -0.61
C GLN A 272 -15.99 1.17 0.43
N PHE A 273 -15.91 1.64 1.69
CA PHE A 273 -15.40 0.85 2.80
C PHE A 273 -15.95 1.35 4.14
N GLU A 274 -15.92 0.47 5.14
CA GLU A 274 -16.20 0.85 6.54
C GLU A 274 -14.91 1.36 7.18
N TYR A 275 -14.99 2.53 7.81
CA TYR A 275 -13.86 3.19 8.46
C TYR A 275 -14.10 3.36 9.97
N TRP A 276 -13.09 3.06 10.79
CA TRP A 276 -13.14 3.30 12.23
C TRP A 276 -12.71 4.73 12.57
N LEU A 277 -13.67 5.56 13.00
CA LEU A 277 -13.40 6.89 13.55
C LEU A 277 -13.09 6.80 15.04
N ALA A 278 -11.81 6.92 15.38
CA ALA A 278 -11.36 6.90 16.77
C ALA A 278 -11.96 8.05 17.62
N SER A 279 -12.26 9.21 17.03
CA SER A 279 -12.81 10.36 17.76
C SER A 279 -14.27 10.18 18.18
N GLU A 280 -15.01 9.32 17.50
CA GLU A 280 -16.45 9.09 17.71
C GLU A 280 -16.74 7.64 18.13
N GLU A 281 -15.69 6.82 18.29
CA GLU A 281 -15.74 5.39 18.61
C GLU A 281 -16.77 4.61 17.80
N ARG A 282 -16.89 4.91 16.50
CA ARG A 282 -17.87 4.27 15.62
C ARG A 282 -17.32 3.96 14.24
N LYS A 283 -17.97 3.01 13.59
CA LYS A 283 -17.78 2.70 12.16
C LYS A 283 -18.67 3.59 11.31
N VAL A 284 -18.13 4.02 10.17
CA VAL A 284 -18.86 4.80 9.18
C VAL A 284 -18.58 4.27 7.79
N ASN A 285 -19.58 4.38 6.91
CA ASN A 285 -19.38 4.09 5.50
C ASN A 285 -18.77 5.32 4.81
N VAL A 286 -17.69 5.08 4.08
CA VAL A 286 -16.96 6.08 3.31
C VAL A 286 -17.10 5.72 1.84
N THR A 287 -17.36 6.71 0.98
CA THR A 287 -17.43 6.51 -0.49
C THR A 287 -16.62 7.61 -1.17
N VAL A 288 -15.45 7.22 -1.70
CA VAL A 288 -14.42 8.15 -2.14
C VAL A 288 -13.69 7.66 -3.39
N TYR A 289 -13.20 8.60 -4.19
CA TYR A 289 -12.25 8.34 -5.25
C TYR A 289 -10.83 8.32 -4.65
N PRO A 290 -10.10 7.17 -4.73
CA PRO A 290 -8.76 7.05 -4.18
C PRO A 290 -7.73 7.71 -5.11
N VAL A 291 -6.92 8.62 -4.57
CA VAL A 291 -5.99 9.44 -5.38
C VAL A 291 -4.55 8.95 -5.24
N CYS A 292 -4.03 8.84 -4.03
CA CYS A 292 -2.66 8.37 -3.79
C CYS A 292 -2.46 7.83 -2.37
N LEU A 293 -1.35 7.09 -2.17
CA LEU A 293 -0.92 6.58 -0.87
C LEU A 293 0.28 7.38 -0.34
N HIS A 294 0.30 7.59 0.97
CA HIS A 294 1.41 8.22 1.69
C HIS A 294 1.84 7.36 2.87
N TYR A 295 3.15 7.26 3.11
CA TYR A 295 3.68 6.79 4.38
C TYR A 295 4.09 7.98 5.25
N LEU A 296 3.44 8.13 6.39
CA LEU A 296 3.74 9.23 7.32
C LEU A 296 3.63 8.73 8.76
N ARG A 297 4.64 9.00 9.58
CA ARG A 297 4.63 8.71 11.03
C ARG A 297 4.04 7.32 11.35
N ARG A 298 4.71 6.29 10.83
CA ARG A 298 4.46 4.89 11.19
C ARG A 298 3.16 4.30 10.64
N ALA A 299 2.54 4.93 9.64
CA ALA A 299 1.32 4.42 9.03
C ALA A 299 1.21 4.79 7.54
N LYS A 300 0.51 3.93 6.79
CA LYS A 300 0.09 4.18 5.40
C LYS A 300 -1.27 4.90 5.41
N TYR A 301 -1.40 5.94 4.60
CA TYR A 301 -2.59 6.76 4.45
C TYR A 301 -3.05 6.76 2.99
N LEU A 302 -4.35 6.65 2.78
CA LEU A 302 -5.02 6.95 1.53
C LEU A 302 -5.47 8.41 1.53
N SER A 303 -4.93 9.21 0.60
CA SER A 303 -5.52 10.50 0.24
C SER A 303 -6.60 10.26 -0.80
N ALA A 304 -7.82 10.69 -0.51
CA ALA A 304 -8.98 10.44 -1.33
C ALA A 304 -9.92 11.66 -1.36
N TYR A 305 -10.72 11.75 -2.41
CA TYR A 305 -11.71 12.81 -2.58
C TYR A 305 -13.11 12.21 -2.65
N GLY A 306 -14.05 12.71 -1.85
CA GLY A 306 -15.41 12.17 -1.83
C GLY A 306 -16.18 12.59 -0.61
N ILE A 307 -17.23 11.82 -0.30
CA ILE A 307 -18.14 12.15 0.80
C ILE A 307 -17.56 11.65 2.12
N ASP A 308 -17.46 12.58 3.07
CA ASP A 308 -17.13 12.31 4.45
C ASP A 308 -18.33 11.73 5.23
N PRO A 309 -18.09 11.25 6.46
CA PRO A 309 -19.14 10.68 7.30
C PRO A 309 -20.27 11.66 7.67
N GLN A 310 -20.08 12.95 7.46
CA GLN A 310 -21.03 14.04 7.69
C GLN A 310 -21.76 14.46 6.41
N GLY A 311 -21.48 13.82 5.27
CA GLY A 311 -22.12 14.10 3.99
C GLY A 311 -21.43 15.22 3.18
N LYS A 312 -20.32 15.79 3.66
CA LYS A 312 -19.59 16.84 2.96
C LYS A 312 -18.66 16.20 1.92
N ILE A 313 -18.69 16.72 0.70
CA ILE A 313 -17.71 16.33 -0.30
C ILE A 313 -16.44 17.18 -0.18
N ASP A 314 -15.31 16.53 0.11
CA ASP A 314 -14.00 17.18 0.22
C ASP A 314 -12.86 16.16 0.09
N TRP A 315 -11.64 16.63 0.30
CA TRP A 315 -10.47 15.79 0.52
C TRP A 315 -10.44 15.21 1.92
N HIS A 316 -10.01 13.96 2.01
CA HIS A 316 -9.84 13.24 3.26
C HIS A 316 -8.61 12.35 3.20
N ASN A 317 -7.98 12.16 4.37
CA ASN A 317 -6.89 11.22 4.54
C ASN A 317 -7.33 10.09 5.48
N TYR A 318 -7.26 8.85 5.01
CA TYR A 318 -7.65 7.66 5.77
C TYR A 318 -6.43 6.81 6.05
N ARG A 319 -6.14 6.55 7.32
CA ARG A 319 -5.14 5.51 7.65
C ARG A 319 -5.64 4.14 7.22
N LEU A 320 -4.83 3.38 6.49
CA LEU A 320 -5.23 2.05 6.01
C LEU A 320 -5.49 1.07 7.16
N ASP A 321 -4.74 1.17 8.26
CA ASP A 321 -4.91 0.33 9.45
C ASP A 321 -6.28 0.50 10.14
N ARG A 322 -6.96 1.63 9.89
CA ARG A 322 -8.29 1.95 10.43
C ARG A 322 -9.45 1.60 9.49
N ILE A 323 -9.18 1.08 8.30
CA ILE A 323 -10.22 0.51 7.45
C ILE A 323 -10.70 -0.78 8.11
N ALA A 324 -11.97 -0.79 8.51
CA ALA A 324 -12.59 -1.86 9.27
C ALA A 324 -13.13 -2.97 8.37
N SER A 325 -13.45 -2.66 7.10
CA SER A 325 -13.86 -3.68 6.13
C SER A 325 -12.66 -4.51 5.67
N PRO A 326 -12.80 -5.84 5.52
CA PRO A 326 -11.71 -6.71 5.09
C PRO A 326 -11.26 -6.42 3.64
N HIS A 327 -12.16 -5.88 2.83
CA HIS A 327 -11.90 -5.52 1.43
C HIS A 327 -12.54 -4.17 1.10
N LEU A 328 -12.00 -3.49 0.09
CA LEU A 328 -12.61 -2.34 -0.54
C LEU A 328 -13.65 -2.79 -1.57
N GLN A 329 -14.83 -2.19 -1.53
CA GLN A 329 -15.84 -2.37 -2.57
C GLN A 329 -15.60 -1.37 -3.68
N VAL A 330 -15.26 -1.85 -4.88
CA VAL A 330 -15.11 -0.99 -6.06
C VAL A 330 -16.49 -0.74 -6.68
N LEU A 331 -16.87 0.52 -6.80
CA LEU A 331 -18.09 0.99 -7.42
C LEU A 331 -17.80 1.46 -8.84
N ALA A 332 -18.60 0.98 -9.80
CA ALA A 332 -18.59 1.50 -11.15
C ALA A 332 -19.14 2.94 -11.18
N TRP A 333 -18.65 3.78 -12.10
CA TRP A 333 -19.09 5.18 -12.20
C TRP A 333 -20.60 5.37 -12.43
N GLY A 334 -21.29 4.36 -12.99
CA GLY A 334 -22.74 4.36 -13.15
C GLY A 334 -23.52 4.08 -11.85
N ASP A 335 -22.88 3.54 -10.81
CA ASP A 335 -23.53 3.08 -9.58
C ASP A 335 -24.25 4.23 -8.87
N PRO A 336 -25.52 4.06 -8.43
CA PRO A 336 -26.28 5.12 -7.78
C PRO A 336 -25.65 5.62 -6.46
N SER A 337 -24.83 4.80 -5.82
CA SER A 337 -24.13 5.10 -4.57
C SER A 337 -22.94 6.04 -4.80
N VAL A 338 -22.45 6.17 -6.03
CA VAL A 338 -21.39 7.13 -6.36
C VAL A 338 -21.98 8.56 -6.30
N PRO A 339 -21.40 9.46 -5.48
CA PRO A 339 -21.85 10.84 -5.35
C PRO A 339 -21.93 11.58 -6.69
N LYS A 340 -23.01 12.33 -6.90
CA LYS A 340 -23.20 13.14 -8.13
C LYS A 340 -22.02 14.06 -8.43
N PRO A 341 -21.40 14.77 -7.46
CA PRO A 341 -20.28 15.64 -7.79
C PRO A 341 -19.04 14.86 -8.24
N LEU A 342 -18.80 13.65 -7.72
CA LEU A 342 -17.73 12.77 -8.21
C LEU A 342 -17.99 12.32 -9.65
N LYS A 343 -19.23 11.98 -9.99
CA LYS A 343 -19.60 11.64 -11.37
C LYS A 343 -19.36 12.80 -12.33
N GLU A 344 -19.63 14.03 -11.88
CA GLU A 344 -19.39 15.22 -12.70
C GLU A 344 -17.90 15.45 -12.95
N LEU A 345 -17.05 15.35 -11.91
CA LEU A 345 -15.59 15.44 -12.06
C LEU A 345 -15.05 14.36 -13.01
N TRP A 346 -15.59 13.15 -12.93
CA TRP A 346 -15.27 12.08 -13.87
C TRP A 346 -15.68 12.42 -15.30
N ARG A 347 -16.92 12.89 -15.51
CA ARG A 347 -17.46 13.25 -16.83
C ARG A 347 -16.71 14.42 -17.48
N THR A 348 -16.22 15.37 -16.69
CA THR A 348 -15.45 16.53 -17.17
C THR A 348 -13.95 16.26 -17.28
N GLY A 349 -13.46 15.08 -16.86
CA GLY A 349 -12.03 14.75 -16.86
C GLY A 349 -11.22 15.52 -15.83
N GLN A 350 -11.88 15.99 -14.76
CA GLN A 350 -11.29 16.81 -13.68
C GLN A 350 -11.14 16.01 -12.38
N LEU A 351 -10.95 14.69 -12.48
CA LEU A 351 -10.69 13.88 -11.31
C LEU A 351 -9.36 14.27 -10.66
N PRO A 352 -9.33 14.38 -9.32
CA PRO A 352 -8.12 14.82 -8.63
C PRO A 352 -6.92 13.92 -8.91
N GLN A 353 -5.75 14.53 -9.06
CA GLN A 353 -4.50 13.83 -9.36
C GLN A 353 -3.50 13.87 -8.18
N PRO A 354 -2.56 12.91 -8.10
CA PRO A 354 -1.52 12.92 -7.08
C PRO A 354 -0.69 14.21 -7.03
N GLU A 355 -0.47 14.84 -8.19
CA GLU A 355 0.29 16.10 -8.28
C GLU A 355 -0.42 17.26 -7.57
N GLU A 356 -1.76 17.29 -7.55
CA GLU A 356 -2.53 18.28 -6.79
C GLU A 356 -2.28 18.14 -5.28
N VAL A 357 -2.20 16.90 -4.79
CA VAL A 357 -1.91 16.62 -3.38
C VAL A 357 -0.50 17.11 -3.03
N LYS A 358 0.49 16.83 -3.88
CA LYS A 358 1.86 17.30 -3.69
C LYS A 358 1.95 18.82 -3.65
N GLN A 359 1.32 19.50 -4.61
CA GLN A 359 1.26 20.97 -4.64
C GLN A 359 0.63 21.53 -3.35
N HIS A 360 -0.46 20.92 -2.87
CA HIS A 360 -1.07 21.32 -1.62
C HIS A 360 -0.16 21.13 -0.41
N LEU A 361 0.55 20.01 -0.33
CA LEU A 361 1.52 19.73 0.74
C LEU A 361 2.70 20.72 0.72
N ASP A 362 3.14 21.20 -0.45
CA ASP A 362 4.23 22.18 -0.58
C ASP A 362 3.82 23.61 -0.14
N THR A 363 2.52 23.91 -0.11
CA THR A 363 2.01 25.28 0.18
C THR A 363 1.92 25.62 1.66
N ALA A 364 1.87 24.62 2.54
CA ALA A 364 1.72 24.81 3.99
C ALA A 364 1.97 23.50 4.74
N TRP A 365 2.50 23.59 5.95
CA TRP A 365 2.73 22.44 6.81
C TRP A 365 1.41 21.81 7.20
N GLY A 366 1.30 20.50 6.99
CA GLY A 366 0.16 19.72 7.43
C GLY A 366 -0.19 18.70 6.37
N PHE A 367 -0.30 17.45 6.80
CA PHE A 367 -0.66 16.35 5.93
C PHE A 367 -2.14 16.39 5.55
N ASN A 368 -3.00 16.87 6.44
CA ASN A 368 -4.40 17.18 6.18
C ASN A 368 -4.47 18.54 5.47
N PHE A 369 -3.98 18.57 4.23
CA PHE A 369 -3.77 19.77 3.44
C PHE A 369 -5.07 20.54 3.10
N TYR A 370 -6.22 19.91 3.27
CA TYR A 370 -7.56 20.49 3.12
C TYR A 370 -8.00 21.35 4.32
N LEU A 371 -7.26 21.33 5.43
CA LEU A 371 -7.53 22.20 6.56
C LEU A 371 -7.14 23.66 6.29
N LYS A 372 -7.67 24.56 7.13
CA LYS A 372 -7.46 26.01 7.02
C LYS A 372 -5.96 26.35 7.04
N ARG A 373 -5.49 27.07 6.01
CA ARG A 373 -4.13 27.60 5.93
C ARG A 373 -4.03 28.90 6.72
N GLU A 374 -3.08 28.99 7.65
CA GLU A 374 -2.83 30.17 8.48
C GLU A 374 -1.34 30.48 8.60
N LEU A 375 -1.02 31.75 8.84
CA LEU A 375 0.34 32.20 9.08
C LEU A 375 0.81 31.71 10.46
N LEU A 376 1.95 31.04 10.47
CA LEU A 376 2.71 30.70 11.67
C LEU A 376 3.84 31.71 11.82
N ILE A 377 3.96 32.31 13.01
CA ILE A 377 5.13 33.08 13.41
C ILE A 377 5.72 32.39 14.63
N LEU A 378 7.00 32.06 14.56
CA LEU A 378 7.77 31.42 15.62
C LEU A 378 8.87 32.34 16.12
N ARG A 379 9.17 32.22 17.41
CA ARG A 379 10.29 32.88 18.08
C ARG A 379 11.17 31.84 18.76
N PHE A 380 12.48 31.99 18.62
CA PHE A 380 13.49 31.16 19.28
C PHE A 380 14.60 32.04 19.89
N PRO A 381 15.15 31.65 21.06
CA PRO A 381 16.40 32.23 21.56
C PRO A 381 17.53 32.09 20.52
N PRO A 382 18.43 33.08 20.38
CA PRO A 382 19.47 33.07 19.34
C PRO A 382 20.38 31.86 19.37
N ALA A 383 20.76 31.40 20.57
CA ALA A 383 21.60 30.22 20.74
C ALA A 383 20.89 28.97 20.20
N PHE A 384 19.62 28.77 20.53
CA PHE A 384 18.86 27.61 20.07
C PHE A 384 18.65 27.63 18.56
N ALA A 385 18.28 28.80 18.02
CA ALA A 385 18.08 28.99 16.58
C ALA A 385 19.33 28.63 15.77
N ARG A 386 20.50 29.13 16.20
CA ARG A 386 21.79 28.86 15.55
C ARG A 386 22.10 27.36 15.46
N TRP A 387 21.84 26.61 16.52
CA TRP A 387 22.26 25.20 16.60
C TRP A 387 21.22 24.21 16.06
N TYR A 388 19.93 24.58 16.05
CA TYR A 388 18.84 23.63 15.79
C TYR A 388 17.88 24.05 14.68
N VAL A 389 17.97 25.30 14.19
CA VAL A 389 17.01 25.87 13.22
C VAL A 389 17.69 26.36 11.94
N ASP A 390 18.63 27.31 12.03
CA ASP A 390 19.14 28.07 10.86
C ASP A 390 19.69 27.19 9.73
N ASP A 391 20.44 26.14 10.06
CA ASP A 391 21.12 25.29 9.07
C ASP A 391 20.40 23.95 8.82
N THR A 392 19.08 23.92 9.03
CA THR A 392 18.28 22.71 8.83
C THR A 392 17.37 22.83 7.62
N VAL A 393 17.32 21.79 6.79
CA VAL A 393 16.34 21.73 5.69
C VAL A 393 14.96 21.61 6.30
N ARG A 394 14.13 22.62 6.04
CA ARG A 394 12.73 22.69 6.47
C ARG A 394 11.83 22.84 5.26
N HIS A 395 10.55 22.69 5.51
CA HIS A 395 9.52 22.88 4.49
C HIS A 395 9.65 24.26 3.83
N PRO A 396 9.42 24.40 2.51
CA PRO A 396 9.77 25.60 1.72
C PRO A 396 9.23 26.93 2.28
N THR A 397 8.06 26.91 2.89
CA THR A 397 7.44 28.11 3.47
C THR A 397 8.11 28.59 4.76
N PHE A 398 8.96 27.79 5.40
CA PHE A 398 9.62 28.13 6.65
C PHE A 398 10.84 28.99 6.38
N GLN A 399 10.75 30.27 6.70
CA GLN A 399 11.76 31.26 6.34
C GLN A 399 12.05 32.19 7.52
N PRO A 400 13.31 32.63 7.70
CA PRO A 400 13.62 33.66 8.68
C PRO A 400 12.89 34.97 8.32
N VAL A 401 12.52 35.74 9.34
CA VAL A 401 11.92 37.06 9.19
C VAL A 401 12.54 38.00 10.22
N ASP A 402 12.93 39.20 9.79
CA ASP A 402 13.49 40.19 10.71
C ASP A 402 12.41 40.74 11.63
N TYR A 403 12.79 41.10 12.86
CA TYR A 403 11.87 41.62 13.86
C TYR A 403 11.07 42.82 13.34
N GLU A 404 11.72 43.72 12.62
CA GLU A 404 11.15 44.94 12.05
C GLU A 404 10.09 44.65 10.98
N GLN A 405 10.12 43.48 10.35
CA GLN A 405 9.18 43.07 9.31
C GLN A 405 7.91 42.44 9.89
N LEU A 406 7.94 41.95 11.13
CA LEU A 406 6.83 41.25 11.76
C LEU A 406 5.52 42.07 11.81
N PRO A 407 5.53 43.39 12.13
CA PRO A 407 4.29 44.16 12.15
C PRO A 407 3.60 44.22 10.79
N LYS A 408 4.38 44.41 9.72
CA LYS A 408 3.87 44.43 8.34
C LYS A 408 3.36 43.06 7.94
N LEU A 409 4.07 41.99 8.28
CA LEU A 409 3.67 40.62 7.99
C LEU A 409 2.31 40.29 8.62
N ILE A 410 2.12 40.63 9.90
CA ILE A 410 0.85 40.43 10.61
C ILE A 410 -0.27 41.23 9.97
N ALA A 411 -0.05 42.52 9.69
CA ALA A 411 -1.05 43.37 9.08
C ALA A 411 -1.51 42.86 7.71
N THR A 412 -0.62 42.20 6.96
CA THR A 412 -0.91 41.69 5.62
C THR A 412 -1.58 40.31 5.65
N SER A 413 -1.27 39.48 6.65
CA SER A 413 -1.61 38.04 6.63
C SER A 413 -2.72 37.64 7.60
N VAL A 414 -2.97 38.44 8.65
CA VAL A 414 -3.99 38.15 9.66
C VAL A 414 -5.22 38.99 9.37
N LEU A 415 -6.37 38.37 9.13
CA LEU A 415 -7.57 39.10 8.70
C LEU A 415 -8.29 39.84 9.84
N SER A 416 -8.18 39.34 11.08
CA SER A 416 -8.90 39.90 12.23
C SER A 416 -8.14 41.07 12.86
N PRO A 417 -8.70 42.30 12.90
CA PRO A 417 -8.03 43.45 13.50
C PRO A 417 -7.77 43.29 15.00
N VAL A 418 -8.65 42.55 15.69
CA VAL A 418 -8.50 42.23 17.12
C VAL A 418 -7.30 41.31 17.33
N GLU A 419 -7.18 40.26 16.52
CA GLU A 419 -6.03 39.35 16.58
C GLU A 419 -4.73 40.05 16.20
N GLN A 420 -4.74 40.88 15.15
CA GLN A 420 -3.59 41.70 14.77
C GLN A 420 -3.07 42.52 15.94
N LYS A 421 -3.96 43.25 16.63
CA LYS A 421 -3.59 44.09 17.78
C LYS A 421 -2.94 43.24 18.89
N GLN A 422 -3.52 42.09 19.21
CA GLN A 422 -2.97 41.20 20.24
C GLN A 422 -1.60 40.63 19.85
N LEU A 423 -1.42 40.22 18.60
CA LEU A 423 -0.13 39.71 18.10
C LEU A 423 0.95 40.79 18.12
N LEU A 424 0.61 42.02 17.75
CA LEU A 424 1.52 43.17 17.81
C LEU A 424 1.96 43.47 19.24
N GLU A 425 1.05 43.40 20.22
CA GLU A 425 1.40 43.55 21.64
C GLU A 425 2.31 42.43 22.12
N ILE A 426 2.09 41.18 21.70
CA ILE A 426 2.99 40.07 22.02
C ILE A 426 4.41 40.35 21.48
N ILE A 427 4.55 40.78 20.22
CA ILE A 427 5.85 41.06 19.61
C ILE A 427 6.59 42.20 20.29
N LYS A 428 5.89 43.27 20.69
CA LYS A 428 6.50 44.38 21.45
C LYS A 428 7.13 43.93 22.76
N GLN A 429 6.63 42.84 23.34
CA GLN A 429 7.15 42.24 24.57
C GLN A 429 8.24 41.19 24.33
N ARG A 430 8.71 41.00 23.09
CA ARG A 430 9.78 40.05 22.76
C ARG A 430 11.06 40.77 22.40
N ASP A 431 12.18 40.10 22.65
CA ASP A 431 13.49 40.66 22.35
C ASP A 431 13.67 40.75 20.84
N LYS A 432 14.02 41.93 20.34
CA LYS A 432 14.32 42.16 18.93
C LYS A 432 15.51 41.32 18.44
N ASN A 433 16.39 40.90 19.35
CA ASN A 433 17.56 40.10 19.04
C ASN A 433 17.26 38.60 18.95
N ASP A 434 16.06 38.16 19.35
CA ASP A 434 15.62 36.79 19.12
C ASP A 434 15.51 36.47 17.63
N ARG A 435 15.47 35.18 17.29
CA ARG A 435 15.27 34.74 15.92
C ARG A 435 13.80 34.46 15.66
N TYR A 436 13.29 35.04 14.60
CA TYR A 436 11.91 34.90 14.18
C TYR A 436 11.84 34.21 12.83
N TYR A 437 10.82 33.36 12.68
CA TYR A 437 10.56 32.63 11.45
C TYR A 437 9.08 32.69 11.13
N GLN A 438 8.78 32.74 9.85
CA GLN A 438 7.44 32.57 9.33
C GLN A 438 7.27 31.21 8.67
N ALA A 439 6.05 30.68 8.67
CA ALA A 439 5.65 29.56 7.84
C ALA A 439 4.14 29.61 7.56
N TRP A 440 3.66 28.78 6.64
CA TRP A 440 2.24 28.51 6.48
C TRP A 440 1.92 27.16 7.09
N ILE A 441 0.85 27.06 7.87
CA ILE A 441 0.41 25.82 8.51
C ILE A 441 -1.05 25.53 8.22
N ARG A 442 -1.44 24.27 8.35
CA ARG A 442 -2.81 23.77 8.31
C ARG A 442 -3.32 23.60 9.74
N THR A 443 -4.06 24.60 10.23
CA THR A 443 -4.54 24.61 11.61
C THR A 443 -5.55 23.47 11.84
N GLY A 444 -5.37 22.74 12.93
CA GLY A 444 -6.15 21.53 13.25
C GLY A 444 -5.45 20.22 12.87
N ASP A 445 -4.37 20.28 12.10
CA ASP A 445 -3.54 19.10 11.84
C ASP A 445 -2.68 18.75 13.06
N ILE A 446 -2.87 17.53 13.58
CA ILE A 446 -2.11 17.03 14.73
C ILE A 446 -0.61 16.93 14.45
N ASN A 447 -0.21 16.71 13.19
CA ASN A 447 1.19 16.59 12.81
C ASN A 447 1.94 17.91 12.96
N VAL A 448 1.28 19.02 12.62
CA VAL A 448 1.81 20.36 12.84
C VAL A 448 1.98 20.59 14.34
N LEU A 449 0.94 20.34 15.14
CA LEU A 449 1.01 20.54 16.59
C LEU A 449 2.11 19.72 17.26
N MET A 450 2.23 18.44 16.91
CA MET A 450 3.31 17.59 17.44
C MET A 450 4.69 18.16 17.10
N ARG A 451 4.91 18.61 15.86
CA ARG A 451 6.19 19.22 15.47
C ARG A 451 6.49 20.49 16.28
N LEU A 452 5.47 21.30 16.58
CA LEU A 452 5.63 22.51 17.40
C LEU A 452 5.94 22.15 18.86
N ARG A 453 5.42 21.03 19.38
CA ARG A 453 5.73 20.55 20.73
C ARG A 453 7.18 20.14 20.88
N ASP A 454 7.79 19.56 19.84
CA ASP A 454 9.18 19.10 19.84
C ASP A 454 10.20 20.24 20.05
N TRP A 455 9.78 21.48 19.79
CA TRP A 455 10.61 22.66 19.99
C TRP A 455 10.46 23.31 21.36
N ARG A 456 9.51 22.86 22.18
CA ARG A 456 9.38 23.36 23.56
C ARG A 456 10.61 22.96 24.39
N PRO A 457 11.03 23.78 25.37
CA PRO A 457 10.46 25.08 25.74
C PRO A 457 10.98 26.26 24.88
N ASN A 458 11.95 26.04 24.00
CA ASN A 458 12.68 27.13 23.31
C ASN A 458 11.92 27.73 22.12
N GLY A 459 11.00 26.98 21.51
CA GLY A 459 10.13 27.46 20.44
C GLY A 459 8.84 28.05 21.00
N GLU A 460 8.61 29.33 20.72
CA GLU A 460 7.38 30.03 21.05
C GLU A 460 6.57 30.30 19.78
N VAL A 461 5.31 29.84 19.74
CA VAL A 461 4.35 30.23 18.71
C VAL A 461 3.76 31.59 19.06
N ILE A 462 4.00 32.59 18.22
CA ILE A 462 3.39 33.92 18.32
C ILE A 462 2.03 33.92 17.63
N ALA A 463 1.97 33.48 16.37
CA ALA A 463 0.75 33.36 15.56
C ALA A 463 0.62 31.94 14.98
N PRO A 464 -0.60 31.41 14.74
CA PRO A 464 -1.89 32.02 15.09
C PRO A 464 -2.18 31.89 16.60
N LEU A 465 -3.04 32.77 17.12
CA LEU A 465 -3.37 32.80 18.56
C LEU A 465 -4.03 31.51 19.04
N SER A 466 -4.83 30.86 18.19
CA SER A 466 -5.46 29.57 18.48
C SER A 466 -4.43 28.49 18.85
N VAL A 467 -3.36 28.37 18.07
CA VAL A 467 -2.26 27.42 18.31
C VAL A 467 -1.45 27.83 19.53
N ARG A 468 -1.16 29.14 19.67
CA ARG A 468 -0.44 29.68 20.83
C ARG A 468 -1.16 29.36 22.15
N HIS A 469 -2.45 29.65 22.24
CA HIS A 469 -3.24 29.41 23.45
C HIS A 469 -3.29 27.93 23.79
N ARG A 470 -3.52 27.07 22.79
CA ARG A 470 -3.50 25.62 22.98
C ARG A 470 -2.17 25.12 23.53
N LEU A 471 -1.03 25.53 22.95
CA LEU A 471 0.29 25.10 23.43
C LEU A 471 0.60 25.64 24.83
N LYS A 472 0.10 26.84 25.17
CA LYS A 472 0.21 27.41 26.52
C LYS A 472 -0.61 26.59 27.53
N GLU A 473 -1.85 26.25 27.22
CA GLU A 473 -2.71 25.42 28.07
C GLU A 473 -2.09 24.03 28.29
N GLU A 474 -1.59 23.40 27.22
CA GLU A 474 -0.88 22.12 27.28
C GLU A 474 0.36 22.21 28.19
N ALA A 475 1.15 23.29 28.11
CA ALA A 475 2.33 23.47 28.96
C ALA A 475 1.98 23.71 30.45
N ILE A 476 0.89 24.44 30.73
CA ILE A 476 0.40 24.63 32.11
C ILE A 476 -0.08 23.30 32.69
N GLN A 477 -0.85 22.53 31.92
CA GLN A 477 -1.31 21.20 32.33
C GLN A 477 -0.13 20.25 32.56
N GLU A 478 0.85 20.25 31.64
CA GLU A 478 2.07 19.46 31.76
C GLU A 478 2.84 19.80 33.04
N LEU A 479 3.03 21.08 33.35
CA LEU A 479 3.67 21.53 34.59
C LEU A 479 2.93 21.02 35.85
N SER A 480 1.59 21.01 35.84
CA SER A 480 0.79 20.55 36.98
C SER A 480 1.02 19.06 37.30
N ASN A 481 1.40 18.24 36.31
CA ASN A 481 1.71 16.83 36.51
C ASN A 481 3.02 16.60 37.30
N TYR A 482 3.88 17.62 37.40
CA TYR A 482 5.16 17.57 38.13
C TYR A 482 5.13 18.32 39.47
N GLN A 483 4.04 19.03 39.76
CA GLN A 483 3.85 19.71 41.04
C GLN A 483 3.25 18.68 42.01
N ILE A 484 4.10 18.13 42.88
CA ILE A 484 3.72 17.24 43.99
C ILE A 484 3.01 18.05 45.07
#